data_AF-A0A9P5XBP0-F1
#
_entry.id   AF-A0A9P5XBP0-F1
#
_cell.length_a   1.000
_cell.length_b   1.000
_cell.length_c   1.000
_cell.angle_alpha   90.00
_cell.angle_beta   90.00
_cell.angle_gamma   90.00
#
_symmetry.space_group_name_H-M   'P 1'
#
loop_
_entity.id
_entity.type
_entity.pdbx_description
1 polymer ?
#
loop_
_entity_poly.entity_id
_entity_poly.type
_entity_poly.pdbx_seq_one_letter_code
_entity_poly.pdbx_strand_id
1 'polypeptide(L)'
;MAPPGLLGGRRLSKPVFSRVYRVKKHYRLVYAQVGHPLDQAENLSTSLTAITHAFIALALLYLVCWVHRDVSVGNIILVKVGDEVQGKLSDLEYAKTFGTSSAGGDPKTGTPFFMPVEIHRSEAFYRPPTVLLDFSLVGKPPTKGPLLRSPTPSSTPQFRFQHDLESL
;
A
#
# COMPACT_ATOMS: atom_id res chain seq x y z
N MET A 1 -64.82 3.60 -19.52
CA MET A 1 -63.94 2.52 -19.05
C MET A 1 -62.51 3.03 -19.12
N ALA A 2 -61.98 3.54 -18.00
CA ALA A 2 -60.65 4.15 -17.89
C ALA A 2 -59.79 3.29 -16.94
N PRO A 3 -58.49 3.06 -17.21
CA PRO A 3 -57.64 2.36 -16.27
C PRO A 3 -57.00 3.33 -15.25
N PRO A 4 -56.60 2.80 -14.08
CA PRO A 4 -56.29 3.57 -12.88
C PRO A 4 -54.79 3.93 -12.77
N GLY A 5 -54.52 4.95 -11.94
CA GLY A 5 -53.19 5.51 -11.73
C GLY A 5 -52.18 4.56 -11.10
N LEU A 6 -50.91 4.77 -11.44
CA LEU A 6 -49.77 4.13 -10.79
C LEU A 6 -48.91 5.20 -10.08
N LEU A 7 -49.06 5.14 -8.76
CA LEU A 7 -48.21 5.61 -7.67
C LEU A 7 -46.80 6.12 -8.03
N GLY A 8 -46.52 7.33 -7.58
CA GLY A 8 -45.20 7.95 -7.59
C GLY A 8 -44.17 7.16 -6.78
N GLY A 9 -43.09 6.77 -7.46
CA GLY A 9 -41.85 6.34 -6.82
C GLY A 9 -41.08 7.55 -6.31
N ARG A 10 -41.03 7.75 -4.99
CA ARG A 10 -40.09 8.69 -4.37
C ARG A 10 -38.68 8.20 -4.66
N ARG A 11 -37.95 8.94 -5.49
CA ARG A 11 -36.50 8.76 -5.70
C ARG A 11 -35.83 9.09 -4.37
N LEU A 12 -35.36 8.07 -3.65
CA LEU A 12 -34.50 8.26 -2.48
C LEU A 12 -33.23 8.96 -2.95
N SER A 13 -33.12 10.26 -2.70
CA SER A 13 -31.91 11.04 -2.95
C SER A 13 -30.79 10.46 -2.08
N LYS A 14 -29.70 10.03 -2.73
CA LYS A 14 -28.47 9.62 -2.03
C LYS A 14 -28.06 10.77 -1.09
N PRO A 15 -27.74 10.49 0.19
CA PRO A 15 -27.29 11.54 1.10
C PRO A 15 -26.02 12.16 0.54
N VAL A 16 -26.09 13.45 0.21
CA VAL A 16 -24.93 14.25 -0.15
C VAL A 16 -24.18 14.52 1.15
N PHE A 17 -23.17 13.70 1.44
CA PHE A 17 -22.25 13.99 2.52
C PHE A 17 -21.44 15.24 2.14
N SER A 18 -21.88 16.41 2.62
CA SER A 18 -21.13 17.65 2.50
C SER A 18 -19.82 17.48 3.27
N ARG A 19 -18.68 17.41 2.55
CA ARG A 19 -17.36 17.41 3.19
C ARG A 19 -17.19 18.76 3.88
N VAL A 20 -17.21 18.77 5.21
CA VAL A 20 -16.90 19.97 6.01
C VAL A 20 -15.45 20.36 5.71
N TYR A 21 -15.26 21.49 5.04
CA TYR A 21 -13.93 22.01 4.76
C TYR A 21 -13.28 22.46 6.07
N ARG A 22 -12.22 21.75 6.48
CA ARG A 22 -11.38 22.12 7.62
C ARG A 22 -10.11 22.79 7.10
N VAL A 23 -9.68 23.87 7.75
CA VAL A 23 -8.38 24.50 7.47
C VAL A 23 -7.28 23.47 7.68
N LYS A 24 -6.50 23.21 6.63
CA LYS A 24 -5.38 22.26 6.67
C LYS A 24 -4.11 23.01 7.09
N LYS A 25 -3.29 22.39 7.94
CA LYS A 25 -1.92 22.85 8.22
C LYS A 25 -0.98 22.25 7.17
N HIS A 26 -0.09 23.07 6.60
CA HIS A 26 0.94 22.59 5.70
C HIS A 26 2.17 22.14 6.49
N TYR A 27 2.63 20.92 6.19
CA TYR A 27 3.89 20.38 6.66
C TYR A 27 4.82 20.24 5.45
N ARG A 28 6.11 20.53 5.64
CA ARG A 28 7.13 20.39 4.60
C ARG A 28 8.28 19.58 5.18
N LEU A 29 8.70 18.55 4.45
CA LEU A 29 9.88 17.77 4.77
C LEU A 29 10.98 18.17 3.78
N VAL A 30 12.17 18.49 4.30
CA VAL A 30 13.33 18.88 3.49
C VAL A 30 14.46 17.91 3.79
N TYR A 31 15.00 17.30 2.74
CA TYR A 31 16.12 16.38 2.83
C TYR A 31 17.43 17.10 2.52
N ALA A 32 18.52 16.68 3.17
CA ALA A 32 19.84 17.28 2.94
C ALA A 32 20.41 16.96 1.56
N GLN A 33 19.97 15.85 0.96
CA GLN A 33 20.45 15.37 -0.32
C GLN A 33 19.41 15.66 -1.40
N VAL A 34 19.88 16.16 -2.53
CA VAL A 34 19.08 16.36 -3.75
C VAL A 34 19.35 15.17 -4.67
N GLY A 35 18.30 14.65 -5.26
CA GLY A 35 18.36 13.51 -6.16
C GLY A 35 17.33 13.60 -7.26
N HIS A 36 17.34 12.60 -8.13
CA HIS A 36 16.45 12.48 -9.27
C HIS A 36 15.69 11.16 -9.23
N PRO A 37 14.46 11.08 -9.75
CA PRO A 37 13.72 9.83 -9.82
C PRO A 37 14.43 8.77 -10.70
N LEU A 38 14.07 7.50 -10.49
CA LEU A 38 14.73 6.35 -11.13
C LEU A 38 14.57 6.34 -12.66
N ASP A 39 13.48 6.91 -13.19
CA ASP A 39 13.25 7.07 -14.62
C ASP A 39 14.28 8.00 -15.31
N GLN A 40 15.06 8.75 -14.53
CA GLN A 40 16.16 9.59 -14.99
C GLN A 40 17.53 8.90 -14.87
N ALA A 41 17.59 7.61 -14.56
CA ALA A 41 18.85 6.88 -14.53
C ALA A 41 19.55 6.88 -15.89
N GLU A 42 20.82 7.26 -15.93
CA GLU A 42 21.59 7.35 -17.18
C GLU A 42 21.99 5.99 -17.75
N ASN A 43 22.02 4.95 -16.90
CA ASN A 43 22.46 3.63 -17.32
C ASN A 43 21.80 2.51 -16.49
N LEU A 44 21.85 1.30 -17.03
CA LEU A 44 21.27 0.11 -16.43
C LEU A 44 21.92 -0.23 -15.08
N SER A 45 23.24 -0.04 -14.94
CA SER A 45 23.95 -0.33 -13.70
C SER A 45 23.42 0.52 -12.54
N THR A 46 23.28 1.84 -12.75
CA THR A 46 22.68 2.76 -11.80
C THR A 46 21.24 2.38 -11.48
N SER A 47 20.47 1.98 -12.49
CA SER A 47 19.07 1.56 -12.31
C SER A 47 18.98 0.31 -11.41
N LEU A 48 19.79 -0.71 -11.68
CA LEU A 48 19.81 -1.95 -10.90
C LEU A 48 20.31 -1.73 -9.48
N THR A 49 21.32 -0.87 -9.28
CA THR A 49 21.79 -0.48 -7.94
C THR A 49 20.67 0.19 -7.16
N ALA A 50 19.93 1.10 -7.80
CA ALA A 50 18.84 1.81 -7.13
C ALA A 50 17.66 0.90 -6.78
N ILE A 51 17.27 -0.01 -7.68
CA ILE A 51 16.26 -1.05 -7.42
C ILE A 51 16.72 -1.95 -6.28
N THR A 52 18.01 -2.33 -6.24
CA THR A 52 18.58 -3.13 -5.14
C THR A 52 18.46 -2.40 -3.80
N HIS A 53 18.79 -1.11 -3.76
CA HIS A 53 18.65 -0.31 -2.54
C HIS A 53 17.19 -0.11 -2.13
N ALA A 54 16.28 0.08 -3.09
CA ALA A 54 14.84 0.17 -2.85
C ALA A 54 14.29 -1.16 -2.29
N PHE A 55 14.71 -2.29 -2.83
CA PHE A 55 14.39 -3.61 -2.28
C PHE A 55 14.85 -3.77 -0.83
N ILE A 56 16.08 -3.35 -0.51
CA ILE A 56 16.57 -3.37 0.87
C ILE A 56 15.70 -2.48 1.77
N ALA A 57 15.31 -1.28 1.32
CA ALA A 57 14.43 -0.40 2.07
C ALA A 57 13.04 -1.04 2.31
N LEU A 58 12.47 -1.71 1.31
CA LEU A 58 11.22 -2.47 1.46
C LEU A 58 11.38 -3.63 2.44
N ALA A 59 12.49 -4.36 2.40
CA ALA A 59 12.78 -5.42 3.37
C ALA A 59 12.88 -4.85 4.81
N LEU A 60 13.49 -3.67 4.98
CA LEU A 60 13.51 -2.98 6.28
C LEU A 60 12.11 -2.58 6.75
N LEU A 61 11.25 -2.06 5.86
CA LEU A 61 9.84 -1.78 6.18
C LEU A 61 9.10 -3.05 6.61
N TYR A 62 9.32 -4.17 5.92
CA TYR A 62 8.73 -5.45 6.28
C TYR A 62 9.12 -5.90 7.68
N LEU A 63 10.40 -5.78 8.05
CA LEU A 63 10.90 -6.17 9.37
C LEU A 63 10.26 -5.39 10.51
N VAL A 64 9.83 -4.14 10.26
CA VAL A 64 9.10 -3.32 11.24
C VAL A 64 7.57 -3.44 11.10
N CYS A 65 7.09 -4.36 10.28
CA CYS A 65 5.69 -4.63 9.97
C CYS A 65 4.97 -3.55 9.14
N TRP A 66 5.69 -2.78 8.32
CA TRP A 66 5.14 -1.73 7.45
C TRP A 66 5.15 -2.13 5.97
N VAL A 67 4.22 -1.54 5.23
CA VAL A 67 4.12 -1.56 3.77
C VAL A 67 4.14 -0.13 3.24
N HIS A 68 4.76 0.09 2.08
CA HIS A 68 4.92 1.39 1.43
C HIS A 68 3.64 1.86 0.73
N ARG A 69 3.01 0.97 -0.05
CA ARG A 69 1.74 1.16 -0.78
C ARG A 69 1.76 2.12 -1.97
N ASP A 70 2.93 2.63 -2.32
CA ASP A 70 3.12 3.51 -3.49
C ASP A 70 4.55 3.40 -4.01
N VAL A 71 5.02 2.17 -4.23
CA VAL A 71 6.31 1.95 -4.90
C VAL A 71 6.13 2.27 -6.38
N SER A 72 7.03 3.08 -6.92
CA SER A 72 7.08 3.44 -8.34
C SER A 72 8.46 3.97 -8.69
N VAL A 73 8.78 4.09 -9.98
CA VAL A 73 10.03 4.72 -10.44
C VAL A 73 10.17 6.17 -9.97
N GLY A 74 9.06 6.88 -9.76
CA GLY A 74 9.07 8.26 -9.26
C GLY A 74 9.47 8.37 -7.79
N ASN A 75 9.22 7.31 -7.01
CA ASN A 75 9.46 7.30 -5.56
C ASN A 75 10.79 6.62 -5.19
N ILE A 76 11.54 6.13 -6.18
CA ILE A 76 12.92 5.67 -6.01
C ILE A 76 13.85 6.79 -6.46
N ILE A 77 14.52 7.42 -5.50
CA ILE A 77 15.35 8.60 -5.73
C ILE A 77 16.82 8.19 -5.80
N LEU A 78 17.46 8.50 -6.92
CA LEU A 78 18.89 8.43 -7.15
C LEU A 78 19.57 9.62 -6.48
N VAL A 79 20.50 9.33 -5.58
CA VAL A 79 21.26 10.33 -4.86
C VAL A 79 22.75 10.06 -5.04
N LYS A 80 23.53 11.11 -5.35
CA LYS A 80 24.99 11.04 -5.38
C LYS A 80 25.55 11.29 -3.98
N VAL A 81 26.34 10.35 -3.47
CA VAL A 81 27.00 10.42 -2.17
C VAL A 81 28.50 10.23 -2.38
N GLY A 82 29.24 11.34 -2.44
CA GLY A 82 30.63 11.32 -2.89
C GLY A 82 30.70 10.91 -4.36
N ASP A 83 31.45 9.86 -4.66
CA ASP A 83 31.58 9.30 -6.01
C ASP A 83 30.60 8.14 -6.29
N GLU A 84 29.80 7.73 -5.30
CA GLU A 84 28.84 6.65 -5.45
C GLU A 84 27.42 7.15 -5.69
N VAL A 85 26.63 6.35 -6.41
CA VAL A 85 25.19 6.57 -6.57
C VAL A 85 24.43 5.59 -5.68
N GLN A 86 23.49 6.12 -4.90
CA GLN A 86 22.63 5.35 -4.01
C GLN A 86 21.17 5.55 -4.40
N GLY A 87 20.39 4.46 -4.50
CA GLY A 87 18.94 4.54 -4.50
C GLY A 87 18.38 4.75 -3.09
N LYS A 88 17.32 5.56 -2.98
CA LYS A 88 16.56 5.78 -1.75
C LYS A 88 15.08 5.65 -2.04
N LEU A 89 14.36 4.93 -1.19
CA LEU A 89 12.91 4.88 -1.25
C LEU A 89 12.32 6.11 -0.54
N SER A 90 11.40 6.81 -1.19
CA SER A 90 10.77 8.05 -0.73
C SER A 90 9.25 7.92 -0.68
N ASP A 91 8.54 8.94 -0.19
CA ASP A 91 7.07 8.97 -0.12
C ASP A 91 6.41 7.92 0.79
N LEU A 92 6.88 7.90 2.05
CA LEU A 92 6.32 7.09 3.13
C LEU A 92 4.98 7.61 3.70
N GLU A 93 4.36 8.63 3.12
CA GLU A 93 3.11 9.20 3.63
C GLU A 93 1.91 8.24 3.53
N TYR A 94 1.97 7.31 2.58
CA TYR A 94 0.98 6.25 2.41
C TYR A 94 1.34 4.97 3.17
N ALA A 95 2.53 4.92 3.76
CA ALA A 95 3.03 3.73 4.42
C ALA A 95 2.18 3.38 5.65
N LYS A 96 1.99 2.08 5.90
CA LYS A 96 1.10 1.61 6.96
C LYS A 96 1.53 0.26 7.51
N THR A 97 1.18 -0.02 8.75
CA THR A 97 1.36 -1.37 9.30
C THR A 97 0.44 -2.38 8.62
N PHE A 98 1.00 -3.48 8.12
CA PHE A 98 0.16 -4.57 7.59
C PHE A 98 -0.58 -5.26 8.74
N GLY A 99 -1.86 -5.61 8.52
CA GLY A 99 -2.71 -6.25 9.53
C GLY A 99 -3.55 -5.30 10.40
N THR A 100 -3.37 -3.98 10.31
CA THR A 100 -4.35 -3.05 10.88
C THR A 100 -5.55 -2.92 9.94
N SER A 101 -6.64 -3.60 10.30
CA SER A 101 -7.96 -3.44 9.69
C SER A 101 -8.53 -2.07 10.04
N SER A 102 -7.94 -0.99 9.52
CA SER A 102 -8.65 0.28 9.49
C SER A 102 -9.82 0.09 8.53
N ALA A 103 -11.02 -0.09 9.08
CA ALA A 103 -12.28 -0.20 8.35
C ALA A 103 -12.69 1.11 7.63
N GLY A 104 -11.72 1.97 7.31
CA GLY A 104 -11.89 3.20 6.56
C GLY A 104 -11.29 3.02 5.19
N GLY A 105 -12.12 3.23 4.16
CA GLY A 105 -11.72 3.23 2.76
C GLY A 105 -10.63 4.25 2.50
N ASP A 106 -9.38 3.81 2.66
CA ASP A 106 -8.30 4.47 1.95
C ASP A 106 -8.63 4.38 0.47
N PRO A 107 -8.53 5.49 -0.28
CA PRO A 107 -8.61 5.45 -1.73
C PRO A 107 -7.66 4.36 -2.25
N LYS A 108 -7.89 3.84 -3.47
CA LYS A 108 -6.87 3.07 -4.17
C LYS A 108 -5.62 3.95 -4.27
N THR A 109 -4.65 3.72 -3.39
CA THR A 109 -3.36 4.39 -3.36
C THR A 109 -2.41 3.59 -4.22
N GLY A 110 -1.53 4.28 -4.93
CA GLY A 110 -0.59 3.66 -5.85
C GLY A 110 -0.58 4.35 -7.21
N THR A 111 0.59 4.42 -7.81
CA THR A 111 0.77 4.83 -9.19
C THR A 111 0.13 3.78 -10.13
N PRO A 112 -0.80 4.13 -11.04
CA PRO A 112 -1.62 3.15 -11.77
C PRO A 112 -0.87 2.04 -12.51
N PHE A 113 0.30 2.34 -13.09
CA PHE A 113 1.13 1.36 -13.81
C PHE A 113 1.95 0.45 -12.91
N PHE A 114 2.15 0.84 -11.64
CA PHE A 114 2.88 0.07 -10.63
C PHE A 114 1.93 -0.51 -9.59
N MET A 115 0.62 -0.38 -9.77
CA MET A 115 -0.36 -0.84 -8.80
C MET A 115 -0.44 -2.37 -8.81
N PRO A 116 -0.37 -3.04 -7.64
CA PRO A 116 -0.49 -4.49 -7.55
C PRO A 116 -1.84 -4.97 -8.10
N VAL A 117 -1.87 -6.11 -8.79
CA VAL A 117 -3.03 -6.60 -9.52
C VAL A 117 -4.25 -6.79 -8.63
N GLU A 118 -4.05 -7.31 -7.41
CA GLU A 118 -5.13 -7.51 -6.43
C GLU A 118 -5.77 -6.19 -6.03
N ILE A 119 -4.94 -5.17 -5.77
CA ILE A 119 -5.38 -3.84 -5.38
C ILE A 119 -6.09 -3.15 -6.54
N HIS A 120 -5.49 -3.20 -7.73
CA HIS A 120 -6.02 -2.60 -8.94
C HIS A 120 -7.42 -3.13 -9.25
N ARG A 121 -7.58 -4.46 -9.25
CA ARG A 121 -8.85 -5.16 -9.52
C ARG A 121 -9.80 -5.17 -8.33
N SER A 122 -9.31 -4.89 -7.12
CA SER A 122 -10.07 -5.03 -5.87
C SER A 122 -10.57 -6.46 -5.64
N GLU A 123 -9.77 -7.43 -6.08
CA GLU A 123 -10.03 -8.87 -6.00
C GLU A 123 -8.82 -9.55 -5.37
N ALA A 124 -9.01 -10.33 -4.31
CA ALA A 124 -7.92 -11.06 -3.67
C ALA A 124 -7.69 -12.42 -4.38
N PHE A 125 -6.51 -12.62 -4.97
CA PHE A 125 -6.14 -13.87 -5.65
C PHE A 125 -5.40 -14.83 -4.70
N TYR A 126 -4.58 -14.30 -3.78
CA TYR A 126 -3.72 -15.07 -2.90
C TYR A 126 -4.18 -15.01 -1.43
N ARG A 127 -4.55 -16.18 -0.91
CA ARG A 127 -4.73 -16.43 0.53
C ARG A 127 -3.57 -17.31 1.00
N PRO A 128 -2.54 -16.76 1.67
CA PRO A 128 -1.54 -17.61 2.26
C PRO A 128 -2.22 -18.55 3.27
N PRO A 129 -1.79 -19.82 3.36
CA PRO A 129 -2.12 -20.66 4.50
C PRO A 129 -1.77 -19.90 5.78
N THR A 130 -2.62 -19.96 6.80
CA THR A 130 -2.44 -19.29 8.10
C THR A 130 -1.26 -19.90 8.86
N VAL A 131 -0.04 -19.71 8.36
CA VAL A 131 1.19 -19.90 9.10
C VAL A 131 1.75 -18.50 9.22
N LEU A 132 1.21 -17.74 10.18
CA LEU A 132 1.92 -16.57 10.65
C LEU A 132 3.28 -17.06 11.11
N LEU A 133 4.35 -16.65 10.44
CA LEU A 133 5.66 -16.59 11.06
C LEU A 133 5.55 -15.56 12.18
N ASP A 134 4.93 -15.99 13.28
CA ASP A 134 4.98 -15.29 14.53
C ASP A 134 6.42 -15.42 15.02
N PHE A 135 7.24 -14.40 14.75
CA PHE A 135 8.62 -14.34 15.24
C PHE A 135 8.67 -14.42 16.78
N SER A 136 7.55 -14.23 17.48
CA SER A 136 7.40 -14.45 18.92
C SER A 136 7.37 -15.94 19.32
N LEU A 137 7.18 -16.87 18.37
CA LEU A 137 7.10 -18.32 18.59
C LEU A 137 8.39 -19.07 18.23
N VAL A 138 9.43 -18.38 17.76
CA VAL A 138 10.77 -18.97 17.60
C VAL A 138 11.23 -19.47 18.98
N GLY A 139 11.17 -20.80 19.20
CA GLY A 139 11.64 -21.47 20.40
C GLY A 139 10.58 -22.01 21.38
N LYS A 140 9.27 -21.89 21.11
CA LYS A 140 8.23 -22.52 21.96
C LYS A 140 7.61 -23.76 21.29
N PRO A 141 7.38 -24.86 22.04
CA PRO A 141 6.76 -26.06 21.49
C PRO A 141 5.31 -25.79 21.08
N PRO A 142 4.80 -26.46 20.03
CA PRO A 142 3.45 -26.22 19.52
C PRO A 142 2.40 -26.71 20.54
N THR A 143 1.74 -25.78 21.22
CA THR A 143 0.55 -26.09 22.01
C THR A 143 -0.66 -26.14 21.09
N LYS A 144 -1.39 -27.26 21.15
CA LYS A 144 -2.63 -27.50 20.41
C LYS A 144 -3.74 -26.56 20.94
N GLY A 145 -3.73 -25.30 20.51
CA GLY A 145 -4.81 -24.35 20.73
C GLY A 145 -5.89 -24.48 19.65
N PRO A 146 -7.17 -24.22 19.95
CA PRO A 146 -8.24 -24.27 18.98
C PRO A 146 -7.95 -23.27 17.84
N LEU A 147 -8.03 -23.76 16.60
CA LEU A 147 -7.87 -22.98 15.39
C LEU A 147 -8.74 -21.72 15.48
N LEU A 148 -8.09 -20.56 15.59
CA LEU A 148 -8.74 -19.25 15.56
C LEU A 148 -9.58 -19.15 14.29
N ARG A 149 -10.89 -19.11 14.50
CA ARG A 149 -11.95 -18.89 13.50
C ARG A 149 -11.51 -17.80 12.53
N SER A 150 -11.46 -18.13 11.24
CA SER A 150 -11.13 -17.18 10.18
C SER A 150 -12.05 -15.95 10.27
N PRO A 151 -11.50 -14.73 10.21
CA PRO A 151 -12.30 -13.54 9.99
C PRO A 151 -13.09 -13.74 8.69
N THR A 152 -14.39 -13.48 8.72
CA THR A 152 -15.23 -13.39 7.52
C THR A 152 -14.54 -12.53 6.46
N PRO A 153 -14.48 -12.96 5.19
CA PRO A 153 -13.69 -12.28 4.18
C PRO A 153 -14.18 -10.83 4.02
N SER A 154 -13.33 -9.85 4.30
CA SER A 154 -13.50 -8.55 3.68
C SER A 154 -13.33 -8.78 2.17
N SER A 155 -14.35 -8.47 1.37
CA SER A 155 -14.28 -8.65 -0.08
C SER A 155 -13.19 -7.80 -0.74
N THR A 156 -12.69 -6.78 -0.03
CA THR A 156 -11.62 -5.90 -0.46
C THR A 156 -10.24 -6.46 -0.07
N PRO A 157 -9.30 -6.60 -1.03
CA PRO A 157 -7.94 -6.99 -0.72
C PRO A 157 -7.27 -5.93 0.16
N GLN A 158 -6.49 -6.39 1.13
CA GLN A 158 -5.69 -5.53 2.00
C GLN A 158 -4.25 -5.52 1.48
N PHE A 159 -3.62 -4.34 1.49
CA PHE A 159 -2.21 -4.22 1.14
C PHE A 159 -1.32 -5.08 2.06
N ARG A 160 -0.37 -5.78 1.44
CA ARG A 160 0.61 -6.66 2.09
C ARG A 160 2.00 -6.38 1.54
N PHE A 161 3.02 -6.91 2.20
CA PHE A 161 4.41 -6.76 1.75
C PHE A 161 4.65 -7.25 0.32
N GLN A 162 4.04 -8.36 -0.07
CA GLN A 162 4.16 -8.87 -1.44
C GLN A 162 3.69 -7.86 -2.50
N HIS A 163 2.72 -7.01 -2.16
CA HIS A 163 2.23 -5.98 -3.07
C HIS A 163 3.27 -4.91 -3.34
N ASP A 164 4.05 -4.49 -2.34
CA ASP A 164 5.17 -3.56 -2.57
C ASP A 164 6.25 -4.17 -3.47
N LEU A 165 6.46 -5.50 -3.38
CA LEU A 165 7.38 -6.22 -4.27
C LEU A 165 6.85 -6.37 -5.70
N GLU A 166 5.53 -6.51 -5.88
CA GLU A 166 4.90 -6.52 -7.21
C GLU A 166 5.00 -5.14 -7.89
N SER A 167 5.01 -4.08 -7.09
CA SER A 167 5.13 -2.69 -7.52
C SER A 167 6.55 -2.21 -7.80
N LEU A 168 7.58 -3.00 -7.45
CA LEU A 168 8.99 -2.67 -7.66
C LEU A 168 9.46 -3.03 -9.08
#